data_AF-A0A353RJ70-F1
#
_entry.id   AF-A0A353RJ70-F1
#
_cell.length_a   1.000
_cell.length_b   1.000
_cell.length_c   1.000
_cell.angle_alpha   90.00
_cell.angle_beta   90.00
_cell.angle_gamma   90.00
#
_symmetry.space_group_name_H-M   'P 1'
#
loop_
_entity.id
_entity.type
_entity.pdbx_description
1 polymer ?
#
loop_
_entity_poly.entity_id
_entity_poly.type
_entity_poly.pdbx_seq_one_letter_code
_entity_poly.pdbx_strand_id
1 'polypeptide(L)'
;MEKKWSFFYDRPHYGIRNGDLLFNKEKSYGQVINLKMDARFIYLLYLDQLLSEFNINQTEKSMSNLILVFDYEGNAIAKLHLSCRINEMALSNDGKKLYGIAHLPEPTIVDFNLSKIKEKFTHSIN
;
A
#
# COMPACT_ATOMS: atom_id res chain seq x y z
N MET A 1 6.49 -0.08 -22.54
CA MET A 1 6.27 0.10 -21.09
C MET A 1 7.48 0.83 -20.53
N GLU A 2 7.30 1.98 -19.91
CA GLU A 2 8.38 2.77 -19.30
C GLU A 2 8.27 2.65 -17.78
N LYS A 3 9.33 2.20 -17.11
CA LYS A 3 9.39 2.15 -15.65
C LYS A 3 9.66 3.58 -15.14
N LYS A 4 8.75 4.15 -14.35
CA LYS A 4 8.90 5.53 -13.83
C LYS A 4 9.83 5.61 -12.61
N TRP A 5 9.61 4.78 -11.59
CA TRP A 5 10.37 4.87 -10.33
C TRP A 5 11.28 3.66 -10.14
N SER A 6 12.47 3.90 -9.58
CA SER A 6 13.54 2.91 -9.44
C SER A 6 13.59 2.25 -8.05
N PHE A 7 12.45 2.10 -7.37
CA PHE A 7 12.36 1.41 -6.09
C PHE A 7 11.30 0.30 -6.08
N PHE A 8 11.38 -0.59 -5.09
CA PHE A 8 10.37 -1.60 -4.81
C PHE A 8 9.47 -1.11 -3.69
N TYR A 9 8.15 -1.31 -3.83
CA TYR A 9 7.19 -0.97 -2.78
C TYR A 9 7.24 -2.00 -1.64
N ASP A 10 7.40 -3.26 -2.01
CA ASP A 10 7.60 -4.35 -1.07
C ASP A 10 9.04 -4.32 -0.55
N ARG A 11 9.25 -4.91 0.62
CA ARG A 11 10.58 -5.13 1.21
C ARG A 11 11.00 -6.56 0.92
N PRO A 12 11.60 -6.86 -0.25
CA PRO A 12 12.00 -8.22 -0.58
C PRO A 12 13.23 -8.63 0.22
N HIS A 13 13.25 -9.88 0.65
CA HIS A 13 14.43 -10.51 1.23
C HIS A 13 14.86 -11.67 0.35
N TYR A 14 16.15 -11.71 0.00
CA TYR A 14 16.76 -12.82 -0.72
C TYR A 14 17.77 -13.52 0.19
N GLY A 15 17.85 -14.85 0.09
CA GLY A 15 18.84 -15.65 0.81
C GLY A 15 19.59 -16.56 -0.16
N ILE A 16 20.81 -16.94 0.21
CA ILE A 16 21.60 -17.90 -0.57
C ILE A 16 21.24 -19.31 -0.10
N ARG A 17 20.85 -20.19 -1.02
CA ARG A 17 20.67 -21.63 -0.77
C ARG A 17 21.33 -22.39 -1.90
N ASN A 18 22.25 -23.30 -1.56
CA ASN A 18 23.01 -24.12 -2.53
C ASN A 18 23.73 -23.30 -3.62
N GLY A 19 24.18 -22.07 -3.30
CA GLY A 19 24.86 -21.18 -4.25
C GLY A 19 23.92 -20.25 -5.03
N ASP A 20 22.61 -20.47 -4.98
CA ASP A 20 21.63 -19.64 -5.69
C ASP A 20 21.03 -18.56 -4.79
N LEU A 21 20.81 -17.37 -5.36
CA LEU A 21 20.07 -16.28 -4.71
C LEU A 21 18.57 -16.50 -4.89
N LEU A 22 17.87 -16.87 -3.81
CA LEU A 22 16.45 -17.19 -3.85
C LEU A 22 15.63 -16.19 -3.03
N PHE A 23 14.44 -15.85 -3.54
CA PHE A 23 13.47 -15.03 -2.83
C PHE A 23 12.94 -15.77 -1.59
N ASN A 24 12.87 -15.06 -0.46
CA ASN A 24 12.39 -15.61 0.80
C ASN A 24 11.11 -14.91 1.26
N LYS A 25 9.96 -15.53 1.00
CA LYS A 25 8.65 -15.00 1.42
C LYS A 25 8.46 -14.91 2.94
N GLU A 26 9.18 -15.73 3.72
CA GLU A 26 9.09 -15.74 5.20
C GLU A 26 9.80 -14.53 5.83
N LYS A 27 10.61 -13.82 5.04
CA LYS A 27 11.32 -12.61 5.46
C LYS A 27 10.95 -11.38 4.63
N SER A 28 10.16 -11.56 3.58
CA SER A 28 9.71 -10.48 2.71
C SER A 28 8.40 -9.92 3.22
N TYR A 29 8.24 -8.60 3.12
CA TYR A 29 7.12 -7.88 3.70
C TYR A 29 6.50 -6.97 2.67
N GLY A 30 5.18 -6.78 2.76
CA GLY A 30 4.50 -5.84 1.87
C GLY A 30 3.84 -6.49 0.67
N GLN A 31 2.68 -5.96 0.31
CA GLN A 31 2.04 -6.23 -0.97
C GLN A 31 1.19 -5.04 -1.40
N VAL A 32 1.40 -4.56 -2.61
CA VAL A 32 0.49 -3.59 -3.25
C VAL A 32 -0.73 -4.32 -3.80
N ILE A 33 -1.93 -3.87 -3.41
CA ILE A 33 -3.20 -4.48 -3.79
C ILE A 33 -3.94 -3.64 -4.84
N ASN A 34 -3.89 -2.32 -4.72
CA ASN A 34 -4.63 -1.40 -5.58
C ASN A 34 -3.87 -0.08 -5.77
N LEU A 35 -4.20 0.66 -6.82
CA LEU A 35 -3.61 1.95 -7.18
C LEU A 35 -4.70 2.92 -7.61
N LYS A 36 -4.65 4.14 -7.07
CA LYS A 36 -5.47 5.29 -7.47
C LYS A 36 -4.63 6.55 -7.54
N MET A 37 -5.13 7.58 -8.22
CA MET A 37 -4.45 8.86 -8.35
C MET A 37 -5.47 10.00 -8.43
N ASP A 38 -5.09 11.16 -7.89
CA ASP A 38 -5.74 12.44 -8.16
C ASP A 38 -4.73 13.39 -8.83
N ALA A 39 -5.08 14.66 -9.05
CA ALA A 39 -4.17 15.61 -9.69
C ALA A 39 -2.86 15.88 -8.93
N ARG A 40 -2.75 15.46 -7.67
CA ARG A 40 -1.62 15.77 -6.78
C ARG A 40 -0.78 14.55 -6.46
N PHE A 41 -1.43 13.41 -6.22
CA PHE A 41 -0.77 12.25 -5.62
C PHE A 41 -1.19 10.92 -6.24
N ILE A 42 -0.30 9.95 -6.11
CA ILE A 42 -0.54 8.53 -6.35
C ILE A 42 -0.70 7.84 -5.00
N TYR A 43 -1.76 7.05 -4.88
CA TYR A 43 -2.13 6.31 -3.68
C TYR A 43 -2.02 4.83 -3.96
N LEU A 44 -1.26 4.11 -3.14
CA LEU A 44 -1.13 2.66 -3.19
C LEU A 44 -1.81 2.05 -1.98
N LEU A 45 -2.77 1.16 -2.22
CA LEU A 45 -3.35 0.34 -1.18
C LEU A 45 -2.37 -0.77 -0.85
N TYR A 46 -1.86 -0.78 0.39
CA TYR A 46 -0.71 -1.58 0.75
C TYR A 46 -0.97 -2.42 2.00
N LEU A 47 -0.63 -3.69 1.90
CA LEU A 47 -0.67 -4.67 2.99
C LEU A 47 0.69 -4.74 3.66
N ASP A 48 0.82 -4.12 4.83
CA ASP A 48 2.02 -4.18 5.67
C ASP A 48 1.94 -5.42 6.56
N GLN A 49 2.27 -6.59 5.99
CA GLN A 49 2.50 -7.84 6.73
C GLN A 49 3.55 -8.72 6.02
N LEU A 50 3.96 -9.82 6.65
CA LEU A 50 4.85 -10.81 6.02
C LEU A 50 4.14 -11.48 4.84
N LEU A 51 4.85 -11.67 3.72
CA LEU A 51 4.29 -12.36 2.56
C LEU A 51 3.98 -13.84 2.82
N SER A 52 4.64 -14.46 3.79
CA SER A 52 4.27 -15.81 4.27
C SER A 52 2.94 -15.85 5.02
N GLU A 53 2.48 -14.73 5.57
CA GLU A 53 1.21 -14.62 6.29
C GLU A 53 0.04 -14.32 5.34
N PHE A 54 0.31 -13.87 4.12
CA PHE A 54 -0.72 -13.61 3.12
C PHE A 54 -1.54 -14.87 2.81
N ASN A 55 -2.86 -14.73 2.89
CA ASN A 55 -3.80 -15.80 2.54
C ASN A 55 -5.08 -15.20 1.96
N ILE A 56 -5.30 -15.42 0.66
CA ILE A 56 -6.47 -14.91 -0.06
C ILE A 56 -7.81 -15.46 0.46
N ASN A 57 -7.80 -16.63 1.11
CA ASN A 57 -8.99 -17.25 1.68
C ASN A 57 -9.29 -16.76 3.11
N GLN A 58 -8.44 -15.89 3.66
CA GLN A 58 -8.58 -15.28 4.99
C GLN A 58 -8.59 -13.77 4.83
N THR A 59 -9.77 -13.17 4.92
CA THR A 59 -10.05 -11.75 4.73
C THR A 59 -9.07 -10.86 5.51
N GLU A 60 -8.87 -11.16 6.80
CA GLU A 60 -7.96 -10.42 7.68
C GLU A 60 -6.48 -10.52 7.27
N LYS A 61 -6.10 -11.51 6.46
CA LYS A 61 -4.74 -11.74 5.98
C LYS A 61 -4.53 -11.37 4.51
N SER A 62 -5.55 -10.87 3.84
CA SER A 62 -5.48 -10.47 2.43
C SER A 62 -5.89 -9.02 2.18
N MET A 63 -6.47 -8.35 3.19
CA MET A 63 -6.86 -6.94 3.09
C MET A 63 -5.78 -6.01 3.64
N SER A 64 -5.56 -4.90 2.95
CA SER A 64 -4.60 -3.86 3.28
C SER A 64 -4.98 -3.06 4.51
N ASN A 65 -3.96 -2.65 5.25
CA ASN A 65 -4.04 -1.85 6.47
C ASN A 65 -3.45 -0.44 6.28
N LEU A 66 -2.82 -0.17 5.13
CA LEU A 66 -2.17 1.10 4.85
C LEU A 66 -2.52 1.65 3.48
N ILE A 67 -2.34 2.96 3.35
CA ILE A 67 -2.20 3.66 2.07
C ILE A 67 -0.85 4.36 2.06
N LEU A 68 -0.04 4.04 1.04
CA LEU A 68 1.19 4.76 0.76
C LEU A 68 0.89 5.86 -0.26
N VAL A 69 1.34 7.08 0.01
CA VAL A 69 1.07 8.25 -0.82
C VAL A 69 2.38 8.77 -1.37
N PHE A 70 2.43 8.97 -2.69
CA PHE A 70 3.57 9.48 -3.41
C PHE A 70 3.17 10.68 -4.26
N ASP A 71 4.11 11.57 -4.55
CA ASP A 71 3.96 12.48 -5.67
C ASP A 71 4.24 11.75 -7.00
N TYR A 72 4.12 12.47 -8.11
CA TYR A 72 4.35 11.93 -9.44
C TYR A 72 5.84 11.67 -9.77
N GLU A 73 6.76 12.25 -8.99
CA GLU A 73 8.20 12.01 -9.11
C GLU A 73 8.64 10.75 -8.36
N GLY A 74 7.78 10.22 -7.49
CA GLY A 74 8.01 9.01 -6.71
C GLY A 74 8.50 9.27 -5.30
N ASN A 75 8.45 10.52 -4.83
CA ASN A 75 8.79 10.86 -3.45
C ASN A 75 7.65 10.43 -2.53
N ALA A 76 7.98 9.79 -1.41
CA ALA A 76 6.99 9.40 -0.40
C ALA A 76 6.48 10.64 0.35
N ILE A 77 5.17 10.90 0.25
CA ILE A 77 4.49 12.05 0.87
C ILE A 77 3.88 11.66 2.22
N ALA A 78 3.26 10.49 2.31
CA ALA A 78 2.62 10.03 3.53
C ALA A 78 2.46 8.51 3.60
N LYS A 79 2.36 8.01 4.84
CA LYS A 79 1.93 6.66 5.19
C LYS A 79 0.67 6.77 6.04
N LEU A 80 -0.48 6.40 5.49
CA LEU A 80 -1.77 6.52 6.16
C LEU A 80 -2.18 5.16 6.72
N HIS A 81 -2.41 5.09 8.03
CA HIS A 81 -2.95 3.91 8.68
C HIS A 81 -4.48 3.91 8.58
N LEU A 82 -5.05 2.81 8.09
CA LEU A 82 -6.49 2.66 8.00
C LEU A 82 -7.04 2.20 9.34
N SER A 83 -8.16 2.78 9.76
CA SER A 83 -8.89 2.37 10.97
C SER A 83 -9.53 0.98 10.84
N CYS A 84 -9.71 0.50 9.61
CA CYS A 84 -10.12 -0.86 9.28
C CYS A 84 -9.44 -1.31 7.98
N ARG A 85 -9.33 -2.63 7.77
CA ARG A 85 -8.71 -3.15 6.54
C ARG A 85 -9.66 -3.05 5.35
N ILE A 86 -9.12 -2.79 4.16
CA ILE A 86 -9.85 -2.74 2.87
C ILE A 86 -9.10 -3.51 1.77
N ASN A 87 -9.79 -4.06 0.77
CA ASN A 87 -9.17 -4.75 -0.39
C ASN A 87 -9.27 -3.96 -1.71
N GLU A 88 -10.12 -2.93 -1.73
CA GLU A 88 -10.29 -2.05 -2.87
C GLU A 88 -10.44 -0.62 -2.39
N MET A 89 -10.10 0.33 -3.27
CA MET A 89 -10.30 1.74 -3.00
C MET A 89 -10.74 2.54 -4.23
N ALA A 90 -11.42 3.65 -4.00
CA ALA A 90 -11.76 4.67 -4.99
C ALA A 90 -11.56 6.07 -4.38
N LEU A 91 -11.29 7.08 -5.21
CA LEU A 91 -11.18 8.47 -4.78
C LEU A 91 -12.46 9.23 -5.11
N SER A 92 -12.84 10.17 -4.25
CA SER A 92 -13.85 11.15 -4.61
C SER A 92 -13.35 12.06 -5.73
N ASN A 93 -14.27 12.61 -6.53
CA ASN A 93 -13.93 13.51 -7.64
C ASN A 93 -13.16 14.76 -7.18
N ASP A 94 -13.32 15.19 -5.92
CA ASP A 94 -12.61 16.32 -5.34
C ASP A 94 -11.28 15.94 -4.65
N GLY A 95 -10.90 14.66 -4.66
CA GLY A 95 -9.67 14.15 -4.04
C GLY A 95 -9.61 14.30 -2.52
N LYS A 96 -10.72 14.62 -1.85
CA LYS A 96 -10.77 14.83 -0.39
C LYS A 96 -11.11 13.57 0.39
N LYS A 97 -11.67 12.56 -0.28
CA LYS A 97 -12.05 11.29 0.32
C LYS A 97 -11.52 10.12 -0.46
N LEU A 98 -11.24 9.06 0.29
CA LEU A 98 -11.00 7.73 -0.24
C LEU A 98 -12.07 6.80 0.30
N TYR A 99 -12.71 6.06 -0.58
CA TYR A 99 -13.66 5.02 -0.25
C TYR A 99 -12.98 3.66 -0.37
N GLY A 100 -13.38 2.70 0.46
CA GLY A 100 -12.91 1.34 0.35
C GLY A 100 -13.95 0.32 0.78
N ILE A 101 -13.75 -0.94 0.41
CA ILE A 101 -14.60 -2.05 0.83
C ILE A 101 -13.95 -2.72 2.04
N ALA A 102 -14.57 -2.55 3.20
CA ALA A 102 -14.21 -3.24 4.44
C ALA A 102 -15.09 -4.50 4.62
N HIS A 103 -14.62 -5.48 5.38
CA HIS A 103 -15.42 -6.65 5.76
C HIS A 103 -15.66 -6.63 7.27
N LEU A 104 -16.81 -6.10 7.68
CA LEU A 104 -17.12 -5.82 9.08
C LEU A 104 -18.57 -6.24 9.43
N PRO A 105 -18.90 -7.50 9.71
CA PRO A 105 -18.43 -8.78 9.14
C PRO A 105 -18.89 -9.04 7.70
N GLU A 106 -19.89 -8.29 7.23
CA GLU A 106 -20.31 -8.24 5.83
C GLU A 106 -19.53 -7.15 5.05
N PRO A 107 -19.45 -7.24 3.71
CA PRO A 107 -18.83 -6.20 2.90
C PRO A 107 -19.57 -4.86 3.06
N THR A 108 -18.84 -3.81 3.41
CA THR A 108 -19.39 -2.45 3.58
C THR A 108 -18.46 -1.39 3.01
N ILE A 109 -19.04 -0.28 2.54
CA ILE A 109 -18.27 0.86 2.07
C ILE A 109 -17.92 1.75 3.27
N VAL A 110 -16.63 2.04 3.42
CA VAL A 110 -16.11 3.00 4.40
C VAL A 110 -15.44 4.17 3.68
N ASP A 111 -15.38 5.34 4.32
CA ASP A 111 -14.64 6.49 3.79
C ASP A 111 -13.56 6.99 4.75
N PHE A 112 -12.49 7.53 4.16
CA PHE A 112 -11.34 8.11 4.84
C PHE A 112 -11.13 9.54 4.35
N ASN A 113 -10.92 10.47 5.27
CA ASN A 113 -10.70 11.87 4.95
C ASN A 113 -9.22 12.14 4.63
N LEU A 114 -8.94 12.60 3.41
CA LEU A 114 -7.61 12.93 2.90
C LEU A 114 -7.23 14.42 3.06
N SER A 115 -8.14 15.27 3.53
CA SER A 115 -7.95 16.73 3.61
C SER A 115 -6.78 17.17 4.51
N LYS A 116 -6.24 16.24 5.33
CA LYS A 116 -5.15 16.48 6.27
C LYS A 116 -3.79 15.96 5.79
N ILE A 117 -3.69 15.43 4.57
CA ILE A 117 -2.38 15.10 3.99
C ILE A 117 -1.64 16.42 3.79
N LYS A 118 -0.81 16.78 4.77
CA LYS A 118 0.13 17.87 4.68
C LYS A 118 1.36 17.32 3.98
N GLU A 119 1.83 18.01 2.95
CA GLU A 119 3.16 17.78 2.37
C GLU A 119 4.19 17.98 3.48
N LYS A 120 4.56 16.89 4.15
CA LYS A 120 5.76 16.88 4.97
C LYS A 120 6.85 16.41 4.05
N PHE A 121 7.64 17.36 3.54
CA PHE A 121 8.92 17.07 2.90
C PHE A 121 9.84 16.38 3.91
N THR A 122 9.70 15.08 4.10
CA THR A 122 10.74 14.28 4.76
C THR A 122 11.84 14.01 3.74
N HIS A 123 12.76 14.98 3.62
CA HIS A 123 14.13 14.62 3.27
C HIS A 123 14.65 13.73 4.38
N SER A 124 14.80 12.44 4.11
CA SER A 124 15.83 11.54 4.64
C SER A 124 15.38 10.09 4.47
N ILE A 125 15.94 9.40 3.49
CA ILE A 125 16.26 7.98 3.65
C ILE A 125 17.72 7.85 3.22
N ASN A 126 18.59 7.67 4.22
CA ASN A 126 19.91 7.09 4.03
C ASN A 126 19.76 5.60 3.73
#